data_AF-A0A1S4ESB2-F1
#
_entry.id   AF-A0A1S4ESB2-F1
#
_cell.length_a   1.000
_cell.length_b   1.000
_cell.length_c   1.000
_cell.angle_alpha   90.00
_cell.angle_beta   90.00
_cell.angle_gamma   90.00
#
_symmetry.space_group_name_H-M   'P 1'
#
loop_
_entity.id
_entity.type
_entity.pdbx_description
1 polymer ?
#
loop_
_entity_poly.entity_id
_entity_poly.type
_entity_poly.pdbx_seq_one_letter_code
_entity_poly.pdbx_strand_id
1 'polypeptide(L)'
;MAWSIIVFLLFSINIKVWASPCRARKFDQDSVVCVCNVEYCDFEPPRTPTFFQYLLYTSDRDGKRFHVTEGNFRLFDKDNDILGKVHNGSDSTPIISIDLDQDVFQSRPSANSESQFDYSAASSEAADVERVEGFGGIFTDSAAINYMSLSPQSRSNLIRSYFGADGIGYNLCRSTIAGNDFSPRLYTYDDVSGDTSLSHFNLTEEDYEYKIPMIRAANLSSGGTLQLIASAWTAPPWMKDNNHYFGRGFLKSEFYQTYTDYLIKFLDHYKDNGIDVWALTTGNEPTNALYGDWPEQFQFNNMGWSPFGMSKWIGNSLGPSLKSSRHSATKIFTLDDQKVYMPWYITLVSLWSMKTKVNGHPLG
;
A
#
# COMPACT_ATOMS: atom_id res chain seq x y z
N MET A 1 -36.44 37.47 -30.57
CA MET A 1 -35.85 36.44 -29.68
C MET A 1 -34.36 36.66 -29.67
N ALA A 2 -33.81 37.23 -28.60
CA ALA A 2 -32.38 37.46 -28.46
C ALA A 2 -31.78 36.27 -27.69
N TRP A 3 -30.91 35.51 -28.34
CA TRP A 3 -30.16 34.43 -27.70
C TRP A 3 -28.96 35.04 -26.98
N SER A 4 -28.95 34.97 -25.65
CA SER A 4 -27.78 35.33 -24.85
C SER A 4 -26.86 34.11 -24.77
N ILE A 5 -25.69 34.21 -25.40
CA ILE A 5 -24.62 33.22 -25.27
C ILE A 5 -23.92 33.50 -23.95
N ILE A 6 -24.12 32.62 -22.96
CA ILE A 6 -23.38 32.66 -21.70
C ILE A 6 -22.07 31.89 -21.93
N VAL A 7 -20.97 32.63 -22.02
CA VAL A 7 -19.61 32.06 -22.06
C VAL A 7 -19.17 31.82 -20.61
N PHE A 8 -19.08 30.55 -20.20
CA PHE A 8 -18.40 30.16 -18.96
C PHE A 8 -16.89 30.30 -19.16
N LEU A 9 -16.31 31.41 -18.70
CA LEU A 9 -14.86 31.54 -18.55
C LEU A 9 -14.43 30.64 -17.37
N LEU A 10 -13.88 29.48 -17.69
CA LEU A 10 -13.12 28.67 -16.74
C LEU A 10 -11.84 29.44 -16.37
N PHE A 11 -11.91 30.23 -15.31
CA PHE A 11 -10.71 30.75 -14.66
C PHE A 11 -10.01 29.59 -13.95
N SER A 12 -8.98 29.03 -14.59
CA SER A 12 -8.01 28.18 -13.90
C SER A 12 -7.23 29.06 -12.91
N ILE A 13 -7.72 29.14 -11.68
CA ILE A 13 -6.98 29.76 -10.58
C ILE A 13 -5.76 28.85 -10.34
N ASN A 14 -4.59 29.28 -10.79
CA ASN A 14 -3.33 28.65 -10.43
C ASN A 14 -3.05 29.00 -8.96
N ILE A 15 -3.64 28.23 -8.05
CA ILE A 15 -3.31 28.30 -6.63
C ILE A 15 -1.88 27.77 -6.52
N LYS A 16 -0.90 28.66 -6.37
CA LYS A 16 0.46 28.26 -5.97
C LYS A 16 0.37 27.72 -4.55
N VAL A 17 0.39 26.40 -4.41
CA VAL A 17 0.54 25.75 -3.11
C VAL A 17 1.99 25.95 -2.68
N TRP A 18 2.20 26.49 -1.48
CA TRP A 18 3.53 26.73 -0.93
C TRP A 18 3.96 25.57 -0.04
N ALA A 19 5.25 25.24 -0.07
CA ALA A 19 5.84 24.31 0.88
C ALA A 19 5.67 24.83 2.32
N SER A 20 5.33 23.93 3.23
CA SER A 20 5.17 24.23 4.66
C SER A 20 6.15 23.34 5.44
N PRO A 21 7.13 23.90 6.18
CA PRO A 21 8.19 23.12 6.80
C PRO A 21 7.71 22.31 8.02
N CYS A 22 8.43 21.26 8.39
CA CYS A 22 8.17 20.52 9.62
C CYS A 22 8.18 21.43 10.86
N ARG A 23 7.08 21.45 11.64
CA ARG A 23 7.06 22.04 12.99
C ARG A 23 7.63 21.03 13.99
N ALA A 24 8.95 20.97 14.05
CA ALA A 24 9.67 19.97 14.83
C ALA A 24 9.34 20.03 16.33
N ARG A 25 9.07 18.85 16.93
CA ARG A 25 8.99 18.65 18.37
C ARG A 25 9.80 17.42 18.75
N LYS A 26 10.63 17.56 19.78
CA LYS A 26 11.40 16.45 20.35
C LYS A 26 10.63 15.80 21.51
N PHE A 27 10.69 14.47 21.55
CA PHE A 27 10.29 13.64 22.69
C PHE A 27 11.54 12.91 23.20
N ASP A 28 11.41 11.95 24.14
CA ASP A 28 12.53 11.16 24.69
C ASP A 28 13.17 10.18 23.68
N GLN A 29 13.10 10.49 22.38
CA GLN A 29 13.56 9.68 21.25
C GLN A 29 14.75 10.33 20.52
N ASP A 30 15.39 9.54 19.67
CA ASP A 30 16.62 9.90 18.95
C ASP A 30 16.45 11.00 17.89
N SER A 31 15.22 11.43 17.56
CA SER A 31 14.95 12.48 16.56
C SER A 31 13.67 13.27 16.90
N VAL A 32 13.17 14.06 15.95
CA VAL A 32 11.98 14.92 16.08
C VAL A 32 10.77 14.36 15.33
N VAL A 33 9.57 14.75 15.73
CA VAL A 33 8.33 14.57 14.96
C VAL A 33 7.85 15.92 14.41
N CYS A 34 7.08 15.91 13.33
CA CYS A 34 6.43 17.11 12.80
C CYS A 34 5.03 17.24 13.39
N VAL A 35 4.75 18.36 14.06
CA VAL A 35 3.48 18.57 14.73
C VAL A 35 2.48 19.20 13.76
N CYS A 36 1.44 18.43 13.43
CA CYS A 36 0.27 18.91 12.70
C CYS A 36 -0.93 19.13 13.65
N ASN A 37 -1.78 20.12 13.34
CA ASN A 37 -3.01 20.43 14.04
C ASN A 37 -4.08 20.93 13.06
N VAL A 38 -5.09 21.67 13.55
CA VAL A 38 -6.17 22.23 12.73
C VAL A 38 -5.71 23.38 11.82
N GLU A 39 -4.74 24.17 12.26
CA GLU A 39 -4.26 25.35 11.53
C GLU A 39 -3.05 25.06 10.65
N TYR A 40 -2.30 23.99 10.94
CA TYR A 40 -0.98 23.76 10.37
C TYR A 40 -0.67 22.28 10.13
N CYS A 41 -0.03 21.98 9.01
CA CYS A 41 0.70 20.73 8.78
C CYS A 41 1.79 20.98 7.72
N ASP A 42 2.85 20.16 7.72
CA ASP A 42 3.92 20.23 6.72
C ASP A 42 3.53 19.55 5.40
N PHE A 43 3.88 20.19 4.29
CA PHE A 43 3.59 19.76 2.92
C PHE A 43 4.72 20.19 1.99
N GLU A 44 5.03 19.37 0.99
CA GLU A 44 6.02 19.66 -0.04
C GLU A 44 5.39 19.41 -1.42
N PRO A 45 4.91 20.47 -2.11
CA PRO A 45 4.31 20.34 -3.42
C PRO A 45 5.25 19.71 -4.46
N PRO A 46 4.75 18.92 -5.42
CA PRO A 46 5.57 18.34 -6.47
C PRO A 46 6.35 19.40 -7.24
N ARG A 47 7.65 19.16 -7.41
CA ARG A 47 8.54 19.98 -8.23
C ARG A 47 9.11 19.15 -9.37
N THR A 48 9.22 19.78 -10.54
CA THR A 48 9.85 19.16 -11.71
C THR A 48 11.15 19.92 -11.99
N PRO A 49 12.32 19.25 -11.91
CA PRO A 49 13.57 19.90 -12.28
C PRO A 49 13.56 20.24 -13.78
N THR A 50 14.21 21.34 -14.16
CA THR A 50 14.40 21.64 -15.58
C THR A 50 15.50 20.76 -16.18
N PHE A 51 15.69 20.84 -17.50
CA PHE A 51 16.75 20.11 -18.19
C PHE A 51 18.10 20.34 -17.51
N PHE A 52 18.83 19.25 -17.25
CA PHE A 52 20.16 19.26 -16.62
C PHE A 52 20.19 19.68 -15.13
N GLN A 53 19.04 19.71 -14.47
CA GLN A 53 18.92 19.87 -13.01
C GLN A 53 18.44 18.59 -12.34
N TYR A 54 18.71 18.47 -11.04
CA TYR A 54 18.14 17.45 -10.18
C TYR A 54 17.59 18.07 -8.89
N LEU A 55 16.65 17.35 -8.27
CA LEU A 55 16.13 17.65 -6.94
C LEU A 55 16.62 16.58 -5.96
N LEU A 56 17.11 17.00 -4.80
CA LEU A 56 17.51 16.12 -3.72
C LEU A 56 16.59 16.34 -2.52
N TYR A 57 15.92 15.28 -2.08
CA TYR A 57 15.08 15.28 -0.89
C TYR A 57 15.81 14.58 0.26
N THR A 58 16.09 15.31 1.34
CA THR A 58 16.88 14.80 2.48
C THR A 58 16.05 14.72 3.75
N SER A 59 16.11 13.58 4.43
CA SER A 59 15.64 13.42 5.81
C SER A 59 16.76 12.83 6.67
N ASP A 60 16.98 13.37 7.87
CA ASP A 60 18.05 12.93 8.78
C ASP A 60 17.62 12.91 10.26
N ARG A 61 18.52 12.41 11.12
CA ARG A 61 18.28 12.32 12.56
C ARG A 61 18.22 13.70 13.22
N ASP A 62 18.94 14.68 12.68
CA ASP A 62 19.06 16.04 13.23
C ASP A 62 17.81 16.90 12.98
N GLY A 63 16.95 16.49 12.04
CA GLY A 63 15.60 17.03 11.92
C GLY A 63 15.20 17.49 10.52
N LYS A 64 16.03 17.26 9.49
CA LYS A 64 15.58 17.45 8.10
C LYS A 64 14.46 16.47 7.79
N ARG A 65 13.42 16.95 7.11
CA ARG A 65 12.22 16.18 6.74
C ARG A 65 11.84 16.56 5.33
N PHE A 66 12.10 15.66 4.38
CA PHE A 66 11.94 15.90 2.94
C PHE A 66 12.52 17.26 2.50
N HIS A 67 13.63 17.67 3.10
CA HIS A 67 14.26 18.96 2.82
C HIS A 67 14.81 18.95 1.39
N VAL A 68 14.33 19.87 0.56
CA VAL A 68 14.65 19.91 -0.87
C VAL A 68 15.83 20.83 -1.15
N THR A 69 16.84 20.31 -1.83
CA THR A 69 17.88 21.11 -2.48
C THR A 69 17.87 20.88 -3.99
N GLU A 70 18.32 21.89 -4.73
CA GLU A 70 18.43 21.86 -6.18
C GLU A 70 19.91 21.83 -6.56
N GLY A 71 20.25 20.97 -7.53
CA GLY A 71 21.59 20.89 -8.09
C GLY A 71 21.56 20.80 -9.60
N ASN A 72 22.72 21.01 -10.22
CA ASN A 72 22.89 20.82 -11.66
C ASN A 72 23.75 19.58 -11.87
N PHE A 73 23.41 18.79 -12.88
CA PHE A 73 24.31 17.74 -13.34
C PHE A 73 25.62 18.37 -13.82
N ARG A 74 26.71 17.60 -13.78
CA ARG A 74 27.99 17.98 -14.38
C ARG A 74 28.35 16.93 -15.44
N LEU A 75 28.95 17.38 -16.53
CA LEU A 75 29.47 16.51 -17.57
C LEU A 75 30.96 16.28 -17.28
N PHE A 76 31.37 15.01 -17.26
CA PHE A 76 32.77 14.63 -17.08
C PHE A 76 33.27 13.88 -18.31
N ASP A 77 34.54 14.05 -18.64
CA ASP A 77 35.24 13.20 -19.59
C ASP A 77 35.72 11.90 -18.91
N LYS A 78 36.31 11.00 -19.71
CA LYS A 78 36.84 9.71 -19.25
C LYS A 78 37.98 9.84 -18.22
N ASP A 79 38.58 11.02 -18.10
CA ASP A 79 39.68 11.33 -17.19
C ASP A 79 39.14 12.04 -15.92
N ASN A 80 37.81 12.07 -15.73
CA ASN A 80 37.09 12.75 -14.65
C ASN A 80 37.27 14.27 -14.62
N ASP A 81 37.59 14.89 -15.76
CA ASP A 81 37.63 16.35 -15.91
C ASP A 81 36.27 16.91 -16.33
N ILE A 82 35.89 18.08 -15.78
CA ILE A 82 34.61 18.73 -16.13
C ILE A 82 34.64 19.18 -17.59
N LEU A 83 33.79 18.59 -18.42
CA LEU A 83 33.60 18.96 -19.82
C LEU A 83 33.12 20.42 -19.91
N GLY A 84 33.99 21.28 -20.46
CA GLY A 84 33.86 22.74 -20.43
C GLY A 84 35.21 23.46 -20.36
N LYS A 85 36.29 22.76 -19.97
CA LYS A 85 37.66 23.14 -20.32
C LYS A 85 38.02 22.50 -21.65
N VAL A 86 38.47 23.32 -22.61
CA VAL A 86 38.79 22.89 -23.98
C VAL A 86 39.78 21.71 -23.96
N HIS A 87 39.36 20.54 -24.44
CA HIS A 87 40.28 19.51 -24.91
C HIS A 87 39.87 18.99 -26.29
N ASN A 88 40.81 19.09 -27.21
CA ASN A 88 40.76 18.53 -28.56
C ASN A 88 40.96 17.02 -28.45
N GLY A 89 39.87 16.26 -28.31
CA GLY A 89 39.90 14.80 -28.35
C GLY A 89 38.67 14.27 -29.04
N SER A 90 38.85 13.64 -30.20
CA SER A 90 37.81 12.91 -30.93
C SER A 90 37.39 11.66 -30.14
N ASP A 91 36.09 11.38 -30.09
CA ASP A 91 35.44 10.19 -29.54
C ASP A 91 35.51 9.99 -28.03
N SER A 92 34.52 10.52 -27.31
CA SER A 92 34.04 9.87 -26.08
C SER A 92 32.60 10.28 -25.76
N THR A 93 31.78 9.29 -25.39
CA THR A 93 30.42 9.50 -24.89
C THR A 93 30.51 10.24 -23.54
N PRO A 94 29.86 11.40 -23.38
CA PRO A 94 29.94 12.16 -22.14
C PRO A 94 29.28 11.41 -20.98
N ILE A 95 29.91 11.42 -19.81
CA ILE A 95 29.36 10.83 -18.57
C ILE A 95 28.64 11.94 -17.80
N ILE A 96 27.36 11.73 -17.50
CA ILE A 96 26.58 12.60 -16.61
C ILE A 96 26.78 12.10 -15.18
N SER A 97 27.24 12.94 -14.26
CA SER A 97 27.35 12.57 -12.84
C SER A 97 26.92 13.68 -11.89
N ILE A 98 26.74 13.28 -10.62
CA ILE A 98 26.37 14.12 -9.48
C ILE A 98 27.52 14.06 -8.47
N ASP A 99 27.96 15.21 -7.97
CA ASP A 99 28.96 15.30 -6.89
C ASP A 99 28.25 15.26 -5.53
N LEU A 100 27.88 14.06 -5.09
CA LEU A 100 27.12 13.86 -3.84
C LEU A 100 27.89 14.31 -2.59
N ASP A 101 29.24 14.36 -2.65
CA ASP A 101 30.06 14.81 -1.52
C ASP A 101 29.94 16.33 -1.31
N GLN A 102 29.91 17.12 -2.38
CA GLN A 102 29.60 18.55 -2.28
C GLN A 102 28.12 18.81 -2.01
N ASP A 103 27.24 18.03 -2.65
CA ASP A 103 25.81 18.36 -2.72
C ASP A 103 24.95 17.72 -1.61
N VAL A 104 25.38 16.60 -1.01
CA VAL A 104 24.66 15.86 0.06
C VAL A 104 25.38 15.95 1.41
N PHE A 105 26.69 15.75 1.44
CA PHE A 105 27.48 15.61 2.67
C PHE A 105 28.32 16.87 2.93
N GLN A 106 27.68 17.97 3.34
CA GLN A 106 28.31 19.28 3.60
C GLN A 106 29.43 19.30 4.67
N SER A 107 29.91 18.16 5.18
CA SER A 107 31.09 18.08 6.03
C SER A 107 31.88 16.79 5.78
N ARG A 108 33.02 16.92 5.11
CA ARG A 108 34.11 15.92 5.20
C ARG A 108 34.72 16.03 6.61
N PRO A 109 34.78 14.97 7.42
CA PRO A 109 35.80 14.92 8.47
C PRO A 109 37.15 15.07 7.76
N SER A 110 38.01 15.95 8.28
CA SER A 110 39.34 16.30 7.75
C SER A 110 39.98 15.22 6.88
N ALA A 111 40.31 15.61 5.65
CA ALA A 111 40.98 14.83 4.62
C ALA A 111 42.02 13.85 5.18
N ASN A 112 41.77 12.56 4.95
CA ASN A 112 42.78 11.50 4.74
C ASN A 112 42.08 10.20 4.32
N SER A 113 41.43 10.20 3.16
CA SER A 113 41.27 9.00 2.30
C SER A 113 40.62 9.39 0.97
N GLU A 114 41.27 8.99 -0.11
CA GLU A 114 40.80 9.03 -1.49
C GLU A 114 39.68 8.00 -1.71
N SER A 115 38.48 8.22 -1.15
CA SER A 115 37.29 7.49 -1.58
C SER A 115 36.54 8.34 -2.60
N GLN A 116 37.06 8.36 -3.83
CA GLN A 116 36.31 8.86 -4.98
C GLN A 116 35.19 7.84 -5.23
N PHE A 117 33.95 8.19 -4.85
CA PHE A 117 32.80 7.37 -5.21
C PHE A 117 32.51 7.61 -6.70
N ASP A 118 33.03 6.73 -7.54
CA ASP A 118 32.88 6.78 -8.98
C ASP A 118 31.49 6.26 -9.38
N TYR A 119 30.49 7.15 -9.38
CA TYR A 119 29.14 6.82 -9.85
C TYR A 119 29.04 7.08 -11.35
N SER A 120 29.46 6.10 -12.15
CA SER A 120 29.01 6.05 -13.54
C SER A 120 27.57 5.55 -13.57
N ALA A 121 26.62 6.44 -13.90
CA ALA A 121 25.29 6.02 -14.29
C ALA A 121 25.42 5.29 -15.62
N ALA A 122 25.65 3.97 -15.57
CA ALA A 122 25.56 3.14 -16.75
C ALA A 122 24.15 3.30 -17.33
N SER A 123 24.04 3.76 -18.57
CA SER A 123 22.80 3.63 -19.33
C SER A 123 22.56 2.13 -19.54
N SER A 124 21.87 1.49 -18.62
CA SER A 124 21.36 0.17 -18.87
C SER A 124 20.27 0.31 -19.92
N GLU A 125 20.50 -0.24 -21.12
CA GLU A 125 19.43 -0.71 -21.98
C GLU A 125 18.37 -1.38 -21.11
N ALA A 126 17.09 -1.11 -21.38
CA ALA A 126 15.96 -1.55 -20.57
C ALA A 126 15.97 -3.08 -20.37
N ALA A 127 16.63 -3.53 -19.30
CA ALA A 127 16.37 -4.83 -18.71
C ALA A 127 14.89 -4.84 -18.29
N ASP A 128 14.26 -6.02 -18.34
CA ASP A 128 12.89 -6.21 -17.84
C ASP A 128 12.84 -5.86 -16.34
N VAL A 129 12.60 -4.58 -16.05
CA VAL A 129 12.49 -4.05 -14.69
C VAL A 129 11.06 -4.26 -14.21
N GLU A 130 10.93 -4.76 -12.98
CA GLU A 130 9.63 -4.95 -12.34
C GLU A 130 8.89 -3.60 -12.25
N ARG A 131 7.61 -3.60 -12.65
CA ARG A 131 6.74 -2.45 -12.46
C ARG A 131 6.37 -2.35 -10.98
N VAL A 132 6.70 -1.23 -10.35
CA VAL A 132 6.22 -0.90 -9.00
C VAL A 132 4.73 -0.54 -9.06
N GLU A 133 3.89 -1.32 -8.37
CA GLU A 133 2.45 -1.07 -8.32
C GLU A 133 2.10 0.13 -7.43
N GLY A 134 2.75 0.24 -6.26
CA GLY A 134 2.54 1.37 -5.38
C GLY A 134 3.10 1.20 -3.98
N PHE A 135 2.85 2.20 -3.14
CA PHE A 135 3.21 2.24 -1.72
C PHE A 135 2.02 2.72 -0.90
N GLY A 136 1.94 2.26 0.35
CA GLY A 136 0.98 2.78 1.30
C GLY A 136 0.94 2.05 2.64
N GLY A 137 -0.23 2.07 3.27
CA GLY A 137 -0.47 1.52 4.61
C GLY A 137 -1.74 0.66 4.67
N ILE A 138 -2.29 0.49 5.86
CA ILE A 138 -3.49 -0.31 6.10
C ILE A 138 -4.57 0.49 6.84
N PHE A 139 -5.83 0.33 6.41
CA PHE A 139 -7.02 0.86 7.07
C PHE A 139 -7.57 -0.16 8.08
N THR A 140 -6.91 -0.28 9.23
CA THR A 140 -7.44 -1.06 10.37
C THR A 140 -8.56 -0.30 11.09
N ASP A 141 -9.38 -0.99 11.87
CA ASP A 141 -10.40 -0.35 12.71
C ASP A 141 -9.73 0.68 13.65
N SER A 142 -8.62 0.32 14.31
CA SER A 142 -7.87 1.26 15.17
C SER A 142 -7.38 2.50 14.41
N ALA A 143 -6.84 2.35 13.20
CA ALA A 143 -6.36 3.50 12.41
C ALA A 143 -7.54 4.41 12.02
N ALA A 144 -8.67 3.83 11.62
CA ALA A 144 -9.86 4.55 11.23
C ALA A 144 -10.57 5.22 12.41
N ILE A 145 -10.61 4.59 13.59
CA ILE A 145 -11.13 5.18 14.83
C ILE A 145 -10.26 6.37 15.27
N ASN A 146 -8.94 6.22 15.27
CA ASN A 146 -8.03 7.34 15.59
C ASN A 146 -8.19 8.49 14.59
N TYR A 147 -8.29 8.19 13.29
CA TYR A 147 -8.60 9.19 12.27
C TYR A 147 -9.93 9.91 12.55
N MET A 148 -11.01 9.18 12.83
CA MET A 148 -12.33 9.76 13.09
C MET A 148 -12.41 10.53 14.41
N SER A 149 -11.51 10.27 15.37
CA SER A 149 -11.40 11.04 16.62
C SER A 149 -10.87 12.47 16.42
N LEU A 150 -10.23 12.75 15.27
CA LEU A 150 -9.69 14.06 14.94
C LEU A 150 -10.79 15.01 14.46
N SER A 151 -10.58 16.31 14.69
CA SER A 151 -11.43 17.35 14.08
C SER A 151 -11.44 17.24 12.54
N PRO A 152 -12.50 17.70 11.86
CA PRO A 152 -12.58 17.64 10.39
C PRO A 152 -11.35 18.19 9.66
N GLN A 153 -10.79 19.31 10.13
CA GLN A 153 -9.61 19.91 9.49
C GLN A 153 -8.34 19.08 9.73
N SER A 154 -8.15 18.54 10.93
CA SER A 154 -7.03 17.64 11.22
C SER A 154 -7.12 16.33 10.44
N ARG A 155 -8.33 15.80 10.23
CA ARG A 155 -8.59 14.66 9.33
C ARG A 155 -8.15 14.97 7.90
N SER A 156 -8.54 16.13 7.38
CA SER A 156 -8.15 16.56 6.04
C SER A 156 -6.63 16.71 5.92
N ASN A 157 -5.95 17.27 6.93
CA ASN A 157 -4.51 17.40 6.93
C ASN A 157 -3.83 16.01 6.94
N LEU A 158 -4.27 15.09 7.80
CA LEU A 158 -3.71 13.73 7.88
C LEU A 158 -3.88 12.95 6.57
N ILE A 159 -5.07 12.99 5.96
CA ILE A 159 -5.33 12.31 4.68
C ILE A 159 -4.49 12.94 3.56
N ARG A 160 -4.39 14.28 3.50
CA ARG A 160 -3.55 14.97 2.52
C ARG A 160 -2.07 14.62 2.70
N SER A 161 -1.58 14.50 3.93
CA SER A 161 -0.18 14.11 4.19
C SER A 161 0.15 12.73 3.60
N TYR A 162 -0.77 11.76 3.69
CA TYR A 162 -0.57 10.43 3.13
C TYR A 162 -0.84 10.35 1.63
N PHE A 163 -1.98 10.88 1.18
CA PHE A 163 -2.55 10.61 -0.16
C PHE A 163 -2.50 11.81 -1.11
N GLY A 164 -2.31 13.03 -0.59
CA GLY A 164 -2.25 14.24 -1.39
C GLY A 164 -1.00 14.30 -2.25
N ALA A 165 -1.09 14.99 -3.38
CA ALA A 165 0.03 15.20 -4.30
C ALA A 165 1.19 15.97 -3.64
N ASP A 166 0.90 16.81 -2.64
CA ASP A 166 1.86 17.57 -1.83
C ASP A 166 2.17 16.92 -0.47
N GLY A 167 1.69 15.69 -0.27
CA GLY A 167 2.12 14.77 0.78
C GLY A 167 3.07 13.72 0.22
N ILE A 168 2.95 12.47 0.69
CA ILE A 168 3.80 11.34 0.24
C ILE A 168 3.16 10.46 -0.85
N GLY A 169 1.97 10.83 -1.35
CA GLY A 169 1.38 10.23 -2.55
C GLY A 169 1.07 8.73 -2.48
N TYR A 170 0.60 8.23 -1.34
CA TYR A 170 0.14 6.84 -1.20
C TYR A 170 -0.93 6.49 -2.24
N ASN A 171 -0.77 5.33 -2.88
CA ASN A 171 -1.64 4.85 -3.95
C ASN A 171 -1.95 3.35 -3.88
N LEU A 172 -1.36 2.60 -2.94
CA LEU A 172 -1.65 1.19 -2.71
C LEU A 172 -1.81 0.94 -1.21
N CYS A 173 -3.02 0.61 -0.76
CA CYS A 173 -3.30 0.36 0.65
C CYS A 173 -4.01 -0.98 0.86
N ARG A 174 -3.98 -1.45 2.10
CA ARG A 174 -4.71 -2.64 2.55
C ARG A 174 -5.93 -2.25 3.38
N SER A 175 -6.99 -3.05 3.35
CA SER A 175 -8.13 -3.01 4.28
C SER A 175 -8.34 -4.39 4.87
N THR A 176 -8.93 -4.44 6.05
CA THR A 176 -9.38 -5.69 6.64
C THR A 176 -10.77 -6.06 6.13
N ILE A 177 -11.05 -7.36 6.10
CA ILE A 177 -12.40 -7.92 5.99
C ILE A 177 -12.78 -8.35 7.41
N ALA A 178 -13.66 -7.59 8.03
CA ALA A 178 -14.05 -7.67 9.44
C ALA A 178 -12.88 -7.46 10.43
N GLY A 179 -12.95 -8.09 11.59
CA GLY A 179 -12.07 -7.82 12.72
C GLY A 179 -10.67 -8.42 12.60
N ASN A 180 -9.71 -7.75 13.23
CA ASN A 180 -8.33 -8.18 13.39
C ASN A 180 -7.80 -7.88 14.81
N ASP A 181 -6.50 -8.07 15.01
CA ASP A 181 -5.76 -7.72 16.23
C ASP A 181 -5.76 -6.21 16.55
N PHE A 182 -5.97 -5.36 15.56
CA PHE A 182 -6.17 -3.91 15.68
C PHE A 182 -7.66 -3.50 15.68
N SER A 183 -8.56 -4.41 16.06
CA SER A 183 -9.99 -4.15 16.24
C SER A 183 -10.36 -4.06 17.72
N PRO A 184 -11.39 -3.28 18.07
CA PRO A 184 -11.85 -3.17 19.46
C PRO A 184 -12.51 -4.46 19.99
N ARG A 185 -12.87 -5.39 19.09
CA ARG A 185 -13.52 -6.67 19.41
C ARG A 185 -13.23 -7.71 18.32
N LEU A 186 -13.45 -8.98 18.64
CA LEU A 186 -13.48 -10.08 17.67
C LEU A 186 -14.85 -10.09 16.97
N TYR A 187 -14.87 -10.11 15.64
CA TYR A 187 -16.11 -10.20 14.87
C TYR A 187 -15.88 -10.69 13.44
N THR A 188 -16.95 -11.19 12.83
CA THR A 188 -17.07 -11.31 11.38
C THR A 188 -18.32 -10.58 10.89
N TYR A 189 -18.61 -10.65 9.58
CA TYR A 189 -19.85 -10.09 9.03
C TYR A 189 -21.04 -11.04 9.12
N ASP A 190 -20.84 -12.30 9.56
CA ASP A 190 -21.92 -13.28 9.66
C ASP A 190 -21.71 -14.25 10.84
N ASP A 191 -21.90 -13.73 12.06
CA ASP A 191 -21.69 -14.50 13.30
C ASP A 191 -22.90 -15.36 13.71
N VAL A 192 -23.96 -15.43 12.89
CA VAL A 192 -25.11 -16.32 13.13
C VAL A 192 -24.77 -17.75 12.73
N SER A 193 -24.68 -18.64 13.72
CA SER A 193 -24.25 -20.03 13.52
C SER A 193 -25.10 -20.77 12.49
N GLY A 194 -24.44 -21.33 11.47
CA GLY A 194 -25.07 -22.19 10.47
C GLY A 194 -25.78 -21.45 9.34
N ASP A 195 -25.58 -20.14 9.19
CA ASP A 195 -26.16 -19.36 8.10
C ASP A 195 -25.42 -19.59 6.76
N THR A 196 -25.59 -20.78 6.20
CA THR A 196 -24.98 -21.13 4.90
C THR A 196 -25.53 -20.32 3.73
N SER A 197 -26.64 -19.60 3.92
CA SER A 197 -27.23 -18.68 2.95
C SER A 197 -26.68 -17.26 3.05
N LEU A 198 -25.90 -16.97 4.09
CA LEU A 198 -25.38 -15.64 4.44
C LEU A 198 -26.51 -14.59 4.57
N SER A 199 -27.69 -14.99 5.02
CA SER A 199 -28.87 -14.12 5.16
C SER A 199 -28.70 -13.03 6.23
N HIS A 200 -27.84 -13.25 7.21
CA HIS A 200 -27.48 -12.31 8.28
C HIS A 200 -26.17 -11.58 8.02
N PHE A 201 -25.54 -11.81 6.85
CA PHE A 201 -24.34 -11.07 6.45
C PHE A 201 -24.62 -9.57 6.49
N ASN A 202 -23.82 -8.83 7.25
CA ASN A 202 -23.84 -7.38 7.22
C ASN A 202 -22.46 -6.80 7.58
N LEU A 203 -22.11 -5.70 6.92
CA LEU A 203 -21.04 -4.84 7.42
C LEU A 203 -21.43 -4.26 8.78
N THR A 204 -20.42 -3.89 9.56
CA THR A 204 -20.58 -3.46 10.95
C THR A 204 -20.35 -1.97 11.11
N GLU A 205 -20.58 -1.45 12.31
CA GLU A 205 -20.28 -0.05 12.65
C GLU A 205 -18.82 0.30 12.30
N GLU A 206 -17.91 -0.65 12.50
CA GLU A 206 -16.49 -0.51 12.17
C GLU A 206 -16.22 -0.12 10.70
N ASP A 207 -17.05 -0.63 9.80
CA ASP A 207 -16.97 -0.33 8.36
C ASP A 207 -17.64 1.00 8.03
N TYR A 208 -18.89 1.18 8.46
CA TYR A 208 -19.71 2.33 8.05
C TYR A 208 -19.25 3.65 8.68
N GLU A 209 -18.88 3.63 9.96
CA GLU A 209 -18.54 4.85 10.69
C GLU A 209 -17.05 5.21 10.56
N TYR A 210 -16.17 4.22 10.33
CA TYR A 210 -14.72 4.45 10.35
C TYR A 210 -14.02 4.11 9.02
N LYS A 211 -13.98 2.84 8.59
CA LYS A 211 -13.14 2.44 7.44
C LYS A 211 -13.62 3.02 6.12
N ILE A 212 -14.90 2.90 5.78
CA ILE A 212 -15.45 3.37 4.50
C ILE A 212 -15.25 4.89 4.34
N PRO A 213 -15.58 5.75 5.33
CA PRO A 213 -15.30 7.18 5.24
C PRO A 213 -13.82 7.51 5.04
N MET A 214 -12.92 6.82 5.75
CA MET A 214 -11.47 7.03 5.63
C MET A 214 -10.94 6.63 4.25
N ILE A 215 -11.34 5.45 3.74
CA ILE A 215 -10.93 4.96 2.41
C ILE A 215 -11.42 5.91 1.31
N ARG A 216 -12.66 6.39 1.39
CA ARG A 216 -13.20 7.35 0.42
C ARG A 216 -12.45 8.68 0.45
N ALA A 217 -12.12 9.19 1.63
CA ALA A 217 -11.31 10.41 1.77
C ALA A 217 -9.90 10.22 1.16
N ALA A 218 -9.27 9.08 1.43
CA ALA A 218 -7.98 8.71 0.86
C ALA A 218 -8.01 8.64 -0.67
N ASN A 219 -9.00 7.93 -1.24
CA ASN A 219 -9.14 7.80 -2.69
C ASN A 219 -9.41 9.15 -3.37
N LEU A 220 -10.22 10.02 -2.74
CA LEU A 220 -10.44 11.37 -3.26
C LEU A 220 -9.15 12.19 -3.24
N SER A 221 -8.38 12.12 -2.14
CA SER A 221 -7.13 12.86 -2.00
C SER A 221 -6.03 12.38 -2.94
N SER A 222 -6.02 11.10 -3.33
CA SER A 222 -5.09 10.53 -4.31
C SER A 222 -5.52 10.75 -5.77
N GLY A 223 -6.58 11.53 -6.01
CA GLY A 223 -7.10 11.78 -7.36
C GLY A 223 -7.77 10.57 -8.00
N GLY A 224 -8.26 9.62 -7.20
CA GLY A 224 -8.95 8.41 -7.67
C GLY A 224 -8.03 7.26 -8.06
N THR A 225 -6.75 7.30 -7.65
CA THR A 225 -5.73 6.31 -8.05
C THR A 225 -5.48 5.23 -7.01
N LEU A 226 -6.21 5.24 -5.88
CA LEU A 226 -5.97 4.32 -4.77
C LEU A 226 -6.37 2.89 -5.16
N GLN A 227 -5.40 1.99 -5.16
CA GLN A 227 -5.61 0.54 -5.22
C GLN A 227 -5.79 -0.01 -3.80
N LEU A 228 -6.81 -0.84 -3.61
CA LEU A 228 -7.11 -1.46 -2.32
C LEU A 228 -6.91 -2.98 -2.37
N ILE A 229 -6.06 -3.50 -1.48
CA ILE A 229 -5.94 -4.93 -1.18
C ILE A 229 -6.84 -5.23 0.03
N ALA A 230 -7.64 -6.28 0.00
CA ALA A 230 -8.43 -6.69 1.16
C ALA A 230 -8.09 -8.11 1.62
N SER A 231 -8.04 -8.28 2.95
CA SER A 231 -7.65 -9.54 3.59
C SER A 231 -8.52 -9.83 4.80
N ALA A 232 -9.05 -11.04 4.88
CA ALA A 232 -9.71 -11.54 6.09
C ALA A 232 -8.69 -12.17 7.04
N TRP A 233 -8.81 -11.90 8.33
CA TRP A 233 -8.05 -12.63 9.34
C TRP A 233 -8.69 -13.98 9.64
N THR A 234 -10.02 -14.08 9.55
CA THR A 234 -10.73 -15.33 9.82
C THR A 234 -12.07 -15.41 9.10
N ALA A 235 -12.55 -16.62 8.87
CA ALA A 235 -13.94 -16.88 8.52
C ALA A 235 -14.83 -16.86 9.78
N PRO A 236 -16.17 -16.72 9.65
CA PRO A 236 -17.08 -16.91 10.78
C PRO A 236 -16.77 -18.19 11.58
N PRO A 237 -16.81 -18.16 12.93
CA PRO A 237 -16.42 -19.31 13.74
C PRO A 237 -17.11 -20.62 13.35
N TRP A 238 -18.40 -20.57 13.03
CA TRP A 238 -19.17 -21.75 12.64
C TRP A 238 -18.70 -22.42 11.34
N MET A 239 -17.91 -21.72 10.50
CA MET A 239 -17.27 -22.28 9.31
C MET A 239 -15.95 -23.01 9.61
N LYS A 240 -15.42 -22.91 10.83
CA LYS A 240 -14.12 -23.45 11.24
C LYS A 240 -14.25 -24.73 12.04
N ASP A 241 -13.25 -25.61 11.94
CA ASP A 241 -13.18 -26.89 12.67
C ASP A 241 -13.11 -26.73 14.20
N ASN A 242 -12.57 -25.61 14.68
CA ASN A 242 -12.47 -25.29 16.10
C ASN A 242 -13.65 -24.44 16.64
N ASN A 243 -14.57 -24.01 15.77
CA ASN A 243 -15.69 -23.14 16.12
C ASN A 243 -15.30 -21.87 16.92
N HIS A 244 -14.15 -21.27 16.61
CA HIS A 244 -13.59 -20.14 17.36
C HIS A 244 -12.97 -19.08 16.44
N TYR A 245 -12.90 -17.82 16.86
CA TYR A 245 -12.25 -16.74 16.07
C TYR A 245 -10.73 -16.91 15.93
N PHE A 246 -10.10 -17.54 16.92
CA PHE A 246 -8.65 -17.66 17.06
C PHE A 246 -8.23 -19.10 17.41
N GLY A 247 -6.93 -19.31 17.59
CA GLY A 247 -6.34 -20.59 17.96
C GLY A 247 -6.10 -21.50 16.75
N ARG A 248 -5.88 -22.79 16.98
CA ARG A 248 -5.69 -23.76 15.90
C ARG A 248 -7.04 -24.06 15.24
N GLY A 249 -7.33 -23.40 14.12
CA GLY A 249 -8.58 -23.59 13.39
C GLY A 249 -8.46 -23.39 11.89
N PHE A 250 -9.03 -24.31 11.11
CA PHE A 250 -9.03 -24.30 9.64
C PHE A 250 -10.46 -24.22 9.11
N LEU A 251 -10.62 -23.65 7.91
CA LEU A 251 -11.90 -23.64 7.22
C LEU A 251 -12.32 -25.07 6.88
N LYS A 252 -13.55 -25.46 7.26
CA LYS A 252 -14.07 -26.79 6.89
C LYS A 252 -14.39 -26.83 5.39
N SER A 253 -14.09 -27.96 4.76
CA SER A 253 -14.20 -28.10 3.30
C SER A 253 -15.62 -27.92 2.75
N GLU A 254 -16.64 -28.24 3.55
CA GLU A 254 -18.05 -28.04 3.22
C GLU A 254 -18.45 -26.56 3.12
N PHE A 255 -17.67 -25.65 3.71
CA PHE A 255 -17.93 -24.21 3.69
C PHE A 255 -17.05 -23.43 2.70
N TYR A 256 -16.31 -24.12 1.82
CA TYR A 256 -15.45 -23.45 0.84
C TYR A 256 -16.23 -22.49 -0.07
N GLN A 257 -17.39 -22.92 -0.59
CA GLN A 257 -18.23 -22.05 -1.41
C GLN A 257 -18.88 -20.95 -0.58
N THR A 258 -19.43 -21.27 0.59
CA THR A 258 -20.06 -20.28 1.48
C THR A 258 -19.08 -19.19 1.90
N TYR A 259 -17.83 -19.54 2.22
CA TYR A 259 -16.79 -18.56 2.54
C TYR A 259 -16.39 -17.73 1.32
N THR A 260 -16.37 -18.32 0.12
CA THR A 260 -16.22 -17.55 -1.12
C THR A 260 -17.36 -16.55 -1.29
N ASP A 261 -18.61 -16.97 -1.10
CA ASP A 261 -19.78 -16.10 -1.22
C ASP A 261 -19.76 -14.97 -0.17
N TYR A 262 -19.22 -15.24 1.03
CA TYR A 262 -18.98 -14.25 2.08
C TYR A 262 -18.00 -13.16 1.61
N LEU A 263 -16.89 -13.54 0.95
CA LEU A 263 -15.94 -12.57 0.39
C LEU A 263 -16.55 -11.79 -0.78
N ILE A 264 -17.36 -12.43 -1.64
CA ILE A 264 -18.06 -11.74 -2.73
C ILE A 264 -19.07 -10.73 -2.17
N LYS A 265 -19.82 -11.07 -1.12
CA LYS A 265 -20.72 -10.12 -0.44
C LYS A 265 -19.96 -8.93 0.13
N PHE A 266 -18.80 -9.14 0.75
CA PHE A 266 -17.94 -8.03 1.16
C PHE A 266 -17.57 -7.11 -0.01
N LEU A 267 -17.12 -7.69 -1.14
CA LEU A 267 -16.80 -6.93 -2.34
C LEU A 267 -18.01 -6.17 -2.87
N ASP A 268 -19.20 -6.78 -2.85
CA ASP A 268 -20.44 -6.14 -3.26
C ASP A 268 -20.76 -4.93 -2.41
N HIS A 269 -20.76 -5.08 -1.08
CA HIS A 269 -21.06 -3.98 -0.17
C HIS A 269 -20.03 -2.84 -0.26
N TYR A 270 -18.75 -3.14 -0.42
CA TYR A 270 -17.71 -2.12 -0.60
C TYR A 270 -17.86 -1.39 -1.94
N LYS A 271 -18.15 -2.13 -3.02
CA LYS A 271 -18.41 -1.54 -4.35
C LYS A 271 -19.65 -0.64 -4.34
N ASP A 272 -20.71 -1.05 -3.65
CA ASP A 272 -21.93 -0.23 -3.50
C ASP A 272 -21.69 1.04 -2.67
N ASN A 273 -20.61 1.07 -1.87
CA ASN A 273 -20.10 2.26 -1.18
C ASN A 273 -19.03 3.04 -1.99
N GLY A 274 -18.84 2.70 -3.27
CA GLY A 274 -17.92 3.37 -4.18
C GLY A 274 -16.45 3.02 -3.96
N ILE A 275 -16.17 1.84 -3.41
CA ILE A 275 -14.81 1.34 -3.16
C ILE A 275 -14.58 0.08 -3.98
N ASP A 276 -13.71 0.16 -4.98
CA ASP A 276 -13.26 -1.01 -5.73
C ASP A 276 -12.06 -1.68 -5.04
N VAL A 277 -12.14 -3.00 -4.85
CA VAL A 277 -11.04 -3.80 -4.30
C VAL A 277 -10.23 -4.36 -5.46
N TRP A 278 -8.98 -3.92 -5.57
CA TRP A 278 -8.04 -4.31 -6.61
C TRP A 278 -7.57 -5.77 -6.45
N ALA A 279 -7.33 -6.20 -5.21
CA ALA A 279 -6.91 -7.57 -4.93
C ALA A 279 -7.48 -8.10 -3.62
N LEU A 280 -7.78 -9.39 -3.57
CA LEU A 280 -7.98 -10.14 -2.34
C LEU A 280 -6.72 -10.94 -2.02
N THR A 281 -6.39 -11.06 -0.74
CA THR A 281 -5.48 -12.13 -0.30
C THR A 281 -6.26 -13.38 0.10
N THR A 282 -5.60 -14.53 0.10
CA THR A 282 -6.21 -15.80 0.56
C THR A 282 -6.56 -15.84 2.05
N GLY A 283 -6.11 -14.84 2.80
CA GLY A 283 -6.26 -14.72 4.25
C GLY A 283 -4.97 -14.20 4.85
N ASN A 284 -5.07 -13.39 5.91
CA ASN A 284 -3.91 -12.89 6.65
C ASN A 284 -3.20 -14.04 7.38
N GLU A 285 -1.90 -14.20 7.14
CA GLU A 285 -0.99 -15.08 7.88
C GLU A 285 -1.58 -16.48 8.18
N PRO A 286 -1.93 -17.27 7.14
CA PRO A 286 -2.53 -18.59 7.30
C PRO A 286 -1.69 -19.57 8.12
N THR A 287 -0.39 -19.31 8.30
CA THR A 287 0.46 -20.15 9.15
C THR A 287 0.28 -19.89 10.64
N ASN A 288 -0.30 -18.76 11.07
CA ASN A 288 -0.51 -18.45 12.49
C ASN A 288 -1.35 -19.52 13.21
N ALA A 289 -2.36 -20.07 12.52
CA ALA A 289 -3.21 -21.13 13.06
C ALA A 289 -2.47 -22.48 13.19
N LEU A 290 -1.29 -22.65 12.60
CA LEU A 290 -0.45 -23.84 12.79
C LEU A 290 0.17 -23.88 14.19
N TYR A 291 0.38 -22.71 14.79
CA TYR A 291 1.05 -22.52 16.08
C TYR A 291 0.07 -22.37 17.26
N GLY A 292 -1.19 -22.77 17.07
CA GLY A 292 -2.37 -22.40 17.87
C GLY A 292 -2.44 -22.72 19.37
N ASP A 293 -1.31 -22.99 20.03
CA ASP A 293 -1.14 -23.01 21.49
C ASP A 293 -0.56 -21.66 21.98
N TRP A 294 -0.97 -20.56 21.36
CA TRP A 294 -0.48 -19.24 21.73
C TRP A 294 -0.97 -18.84 23.14
N PRO A 295 -0.13 -18.17 23.96
CA PRO A 295 -0.55 -17.61 25.25
C PRO A 295 -1.80 -16.73 25.14
N GLU A 296 -2.57 -16.60 26.23
CA GLU A 296 -3.82 -15.81 26.27
C GLU A 296 -3.67 -14.37 25.74
N GLN A 297 -2.49 -13.77 25.81
CA GLN A 297 -2.23 -12.44 25.24
C GLN A 297 -2.20 -12.36 23.70
N PHE A 298 -2.30 -13.48 22.97
CA PHE A 298 -2.28 -13.54 21.50
C PHE A 298 -3.62 -14.06 20.93
N GLN A 299 -4.73 -13.66 21.55
CA GLN A 299 -6.09 -14.01 21.13
C GLN A 299 -6.62 -12.99 20.11
N PHE A 300 -6.29 -13.18 18.84
CA PHE A 300 -6.80 -12.36 17.74
C PHE A 300 -7.33 -13.23 16.60
N ASN A 301 -8.23 -12.68 15.77
CA ASN A 301 -8.80 -13.38 14.62
C ASN A 301 -7.70 -14.09 13.81
N ASN A 302 -7.84 -15.38 13.55
CA ASN A 302 -6.93 -16.10 12.66
C ASN A 302 -7.67 -17.24 11.94
N MET A 303 -7.15 -17.72 10.82
CA MET A 303 -7.64 -18.92 10.18
C MET A 303 -6.53 -19.58 9.39
N GLY A 304 -6.38 -20.89 9.60
CA GLY A 304 -5.39 -21.69 8.92
C GLY A 304 -5.81 -22.10 7.52
N TRP A 305 -4.81 -22.16 6.65
CA TRP A 305 -4.91 -22.85 5.37
C TRP A 305 -3.80 -23.88 5.25
N SER A 306 -4.17 -25.13 4.93
CA SER A 306 -3.20 -26.04 4.33
C SER A 306 -2.94 -25.60 2.87
N PRO A 307 -1.71 -25.73 2.33
CA PRO A 307 -1.43 -25.36 0.94
C PRO A 307 -2.38 -26.03 -0.08
N PHE A 308 -2.69 -27.32 0.14
CA PHE A 308 -3.63 -28.05 -0.71
C PHE A 308 -5.08 -27.60 -0.54
N GLY A 309 -5.49 -27.31 0.70
CA GLY A 309 -6.82 -26.77 0.98
C GLY A 309 -7.03 -25.41 0.31
N MET A 310 -6.04 -24.53 0.41
CA MET A 310 -6.04 -23.22 -0.26
C MET A 310 -6.11 -23.38 -1.77
N SER A 311 -5.26 -24.22 -2.37
CA SER A 311 -5.25 -24.44 -3.81
C SER A 311 -6.60 -24.98 -4.30
N LYS A 312 -7.19 -25.95 -3.59
CA LYS A 312 -8.53 -26.47 -3.88
C LYS A 312 -9.61 -25.41 -3.80
N TRP A 313 -9.59 -24.58 -2.77
CA TRP A 313 -10.54 -23.49 -2.58
C TRP A 313 -10.40 -22.43 -3.67
N ILE A 314 -9.18 -22.03 -4.03
CA ILE A 314 -8.92 -21.07 -5.12
C ILE A 314 -9.46 -21.63 -6.44
N GLY A 315 -9.06 -22.85 -6.81
CA GLY A 315 -9.39 -23.41 -8.12
C GLY A 315 -10.86 -23.78 -8.29
N ASN A 316 -11.53 -24.22 -7.21
CA ASN A 316 -12.90 -24.73 -7.30
C ASN A 316 -13.98 -23.75 -6.81
N SER A 317 -13.62 -22.73 -6.03
CA SER A 317 -14.59 -21.81 -5.42
C SER A 317 -14.24 -20.35 -5.70
N LEU A 318 -13.14 -19.82 -5.14
CA LEU A 318 -12.83 -18.38 -5.20
C LEU A 318 -12.62 -17.88 -6.64
N GLY A 319 -11.76 -18.54 -7.41
CA GLY A 319 -11.44 -18.13 -8.79
C GLY A 319 -12.67 -18.13 -9.71
N PRO A 320 -13.42 -19.25 -9.81
CA PRO A 320 -14.65 -19.30 -10.60
C PRO A 320 -15.71 -18.27 -10.17
N SER A 321 -15.90 -18.06 -8.86
CA SER A 321 -16.92 -17.14 -8.34
C SER A 321 -16.55 -15.67 -8.56
N LEU A 322 -15.27 -15.30 -8.42
CA LEU A 322 -14.81 -13.96 -8.80
C LEU A 322 -15.04 -13.70 -10.28
N LYS A 323 -14.66 -14.66 -11.14
CA LYS A 323 -14.82 -14.55 -12.60
C LYS A 323 -16.28 -14.41 -13.06
N SER A 324 -17.22 -15.04 -12.35
CA SER A 324 -18.67 -14.94 -12.65
C SER A 324 -19.34 -13.72 -12.01
N SER A 325 -18.70 -13.10 -11.01
CA SER A 325 -19.20 -11.89 -10.35
C SER A 325 -18.86 -10.60 -11.12
N ARG A 326 -19.40 -9.47 -10.64
CA ARG A 326 -19.01 -8.12 -11.12
C ARG A 326 -17.61 -7.68 -10.67
N HIS A 327 -16.89 -8.52 -9.95
CA HIS A 327 -15.52 -8.31 -9.43
C HIS A 327 -14.49 -9.15 -10.17
N SER A 328 -14.76 -9.54 -11.41
CA SER A 328 -13.89 -10.40 -12.22
C SER A 328 -12.49 -9.84 -12.51
N ALA A 329 -12.28 -8.53 -12.29
CA ALA A 329 -10.98 -7.87 -12.38
C ALA A 329 -10.15 -7.93 -11.08
N THR A 330 -10.75 -8.33 -9.95
CA THR A 330 -10.05 -8.42 -8.66
C THR A 330 -9.03 -9.56 -8.70
N LYS A 331 -7.77 -9.22 -8.40
CA LYS A 331 -6.65 -10.17 -8.36
C LYS A 331 -6.71 -11.03 -7.09
N ILE A 332 -6.04 -12.19 -7.13
CA ILE A 332 -5.86 -13.06 -5.95
C ILE A 332 -4.37 -13.11 -5.62
N PHE A 333 -4.01 -12.70 -4.41
CA PHE A 333 -2.67 -12.89 -3.85
C PHE A 333 -2.68 -14.01 -2.82
N THR A 334 -1.75 -14.96 -2.98
CA THR A 334 -1.65 -16.12 -2.09
C THR A 334 -0.62 -15.87 -1.00
N LEU A 335 -0.59 -16.75 0.00
CA LEU A 335 0.28 -16.70 1.18
C LEU A 335 -0.07 -15.56 2.14
N ASP A 336 0.21 -14.30 1.79
CA ASP A 336 0.03 -13.12 2.69
C ASP A 336 0.59 -13.37 4.10
N ASP A 337 1.82 -13.87 4.13
CA ASP A 337 2.52 -14.38 5.30
C ASP A 337 4.03 -14.13 5.19
N GLN A 338 4.78 -14.52 6.21
CA GLN A 338 6.21 -14.35 6.31
C GLN A 338 6.98 -15.00 5.13
N LYS A 339 8.03 -14.31 4.67
CA LYS A 339 8.87 -14.72 3.53
C LYS A 339 9.44 -16.13 3.65
N VAL A 340 9.69 -16.61 4.88
CA VAL A 340 10.25 -17.95 5.15
C VAL A 340 9.37 -19.08 4.60
N TYR A 341 8.06 -18.85 4.45
CA TYR A 341 7.12 -19.85 3.94
C TYR A 341 7.05 -19.88 2.41
N MET A 342 7.49 -18.82 1.72
CA MET A 342 7.35 -18.66 0.28
C MET A 342 7.90 -19.84 -0.54
N PRO A 343 9.12 -20.37 -0.29
CA PRO A 343 9.69 -21.41 -1.16
C PRO A 343 8.86 -22.70 -1.21
N TRP A 344 8.35 -23.16 -0.07
CA TRP A 344 7.63 -24.44 0.01
C TRP A 344 6.12 -24.27 -0.11
N TYR A 345 5.55 -23.23 0.51
CA TYR A 345 4.09 -23.03 0.54
C TYR A 345 3.56 -22.76 -0.86
N ILE A 346 4.18 -21.83 -1.59
CA ILE A 346 3.80 -21.50 -2.97
C ILE A 346 4.00 -22.70 -3.89
N THR A 347 5.10 -23.43 -3.74
CA THR A 347 5.33 -24.66 -4.53
C THR A 347 4.20 -25.68 -4.33
N LEU A 348 3.77 -25.91 -3.09
CA LEU A 348 2.68 -26.84 -2.80
C LEU A 348 1.32 -26.34 -3.31
N VAL A 349 1.03 -25.04 -3.20
CA VAL A 349 -0.18 -24.44 -3.77
C VAL A 349 -0.21 -24.63 -5.30
N SER A 350 0.91 -24.38 -5.99
CA SER A 350 1.01 -24.48 -7.45
C SER A 350 0.98 -25.91 -7.98
N LEU A 351 1.55 -26.88 -7.25
CA LEU A 351 1.58 -28.30 -7.66
C LEU A 351 0.18 -28.90 -7.85
N TRP A 352 -0.81 -28.46 -7.07
CA TRP A 352 -2.20 -28.90 -7.26
C TRP A 352 -2.85 -28.22 -8.47
N SER A 353 -2.65 -26.90 -8.64
CA SER A 353 -3.15 -26.15 -9.80
C SER A 353 -2.67 -26.74 -11.14
N MET A 354 -1.43 -27.23 -11.20
CA MET A 354 -0.90 -27.89 -12.39
C MET A 354 -1.52 -29.28 -12.67
N LYS A 355 -2.04 -29.97 -11.64
CA LYS A 355 -2.73 -31.26 -11.79
C LYS A 355 -4.19 -31.10 -12.15
N THR A 356 -4.84 -30.01 -11.77
CA THR A 356 -6.23 -29.70 -12.09
C THR A 356 -6.30 -28.69 -13.23
N LYS A 357 -6.17 -29.16 -14.48
CA LYS A 357 -6.48 -28.34 -15.65
C LYS A 357 -7.97 -27.95 -15.60
N VAL A 358 -8.29 -26.71 -15.23
CA VAL A 358 -9.58 -26.10 -15.54
C VAL A 358 -9.43 -25.44 -16.92
N ASN A 359 -9.95 -26.09 -17.96
CA ASN A 359 -9.92 -25.61 -19.35
C ASN A 359 -8.53 -25.29 -19.94
N GLY A 360 -7.47 -25.98 -19.50
CA GLY A 360 -6.19 -26.00 -20.22
C GLY A 360 -5.26 -24.80 -20.03
N HIS A 361 -5.57 -23.86 -19.12
CA HIS A 361 -4.66 -22.75 -18.80
C HIS A 361 -4.18 -22.82 -17.34
N PRO A 362 -2.87 -22.60 -17.07
CA PRO A 362 -2.38 -22.39 -15.71
C PRO A 362 -2.97 -21.09 -15.12
N LEU A 363 -3.24 -21.09 -13.81
CA LEU A 363 -3.55 -19.88 -13.07
C LEU A 363 -2.29 -19.00 -13.07
N GLY A 364 -2.34 -17.91 -13.83
CA GLY A 364 -1.28 -16.90 -13.94
C GLY A 364 -1.53 -15.72 -13.01
#